data_AF-A9HZH7-F1
#
_entry.id   AF-A9HZH7-F1
#
_cell.length_a   1.000
_cell.length_b   1.000
_cell.length_c   1.000
_cell.angle_alpha   90.00
_cell.angle_beta   90.00
_cell.angle_gamma   90.00
#
_symmetry.space_group_name_H-M   'P 1'
#
loop_
_entity.id
_entity.type
_entity.pdbx_description
1 polymer ?
#
loop_
_entity_poly.entity_id
_entity_poly.type
_entity_poly.pdbx_seq_one_letter_code
_entity_poly.pdbx_strand_id
1 'polypeptide(L)'
;MSLAMDTSESLQAAAQHVAQARRVVVQGEQGLQLLRQSRAAFIHSLRATGLTYAQARIKYDNCVEEQRRLHEAAVHDLQYAERRYQRLSSSTPVSSADA
;
A
#
# COMPACT_ATOMS: atom_id res chain seq x y z
N MET A 1 5.13 -14.20 32.84
CA MET A 1 4.62 -13.23 31.84
C MET A 1 3.34 -13.81 31.27
N SER A 2 2.29 -12.99 31.17
CA SER A 2 0.90 -13.43 30.98
C SER A 2 0.51 -13.45 29.50
N LEU A 3 -0.08 -14.57 29.04
CA LEU A 3 -0.61 -14.78 27.67
C LEU A 3 -1.57 -13.67 27.18
N ALA A 4 -2.23 -12.99 28.12
CA ALA A 4 -3.13 -11.88 27.81
C ALA A 4 -2.38 -10.63 27.29
N MET A 5 -1.19 -10.35 27.82
CA MET A 5 -0.35 -9.24 27.35
C MET A 5 0.20 -9.53 25.94
N ASP A 6 0.70 -10.74 25.71
CA ASP A 6 1.23 -11.15 24.40
C ASP A 6 0.15 -11.10 23.28
N THR A 7 -1.10 -11.39 23.63
CA THR A 7 -2.24 -11.31 22.69
C THR A 7 -2.63 -9.86 22.39
N SER A 8 -2.65 -9.00 23.42
CA SER A 8 -2.94 -7.57 23.26
C SER A 8 -1.88 -6.86 22.42
N GLU A 9 -0.59 -7.13 22.67
CA GLU A 9 0.52 -6.59 21.88
C GLU A 9 0.45 -7.07 20.43
N SER A 10 0.09 -8.34 20.20
CA SER A 10 -0.10 -8.91 18.86
C SER A 10 -1.25 -8.26 18.09
N LEU A 11 -2.37 -7.96 18.75
CA LEU A 11 -3.52 -7.30 18.13
C LEU A 11 -3.21 -5.83 17.80
N GLN A 12 -2.54 -5.12 18.70
CA GLN A 12 -2.12 -3.74 18.47
C GLN A 12 -1.12 -3.64 17.30
N ALA A 13 -0.14 -4.55 17.24
CA ALA A 13 0.80 -4.62 16.12
C ALA A 13 0.08 -4.89 14.79
N ALA A 14 -0.92 -5.78 14.78
CA ALA A 14 -1.72 -6.04 13.59
C ALA A 14 -2.56 -4.82 13.16
N ALA A 15 -3.13 -4.07 14.11
CA ALA A 15 -3.84 -2.83 13.82
C ALA A 15 -2.92 -1.75 13.22
N GLN A 16 -1.71 -1.60 13.78
CA GLN A 16 -0.70 -0.68 13.25
C GLN A 16 -0.28 -1.07 11.83
N HIS A 17 -0.13 -2.37 11.55
CA HIS A 17 0.19 -2.84 10.22
C HIS A 17 -0.90 -2.50 9.21
N VAL A 18 -2.18 -2.71 9.54
CA VAL A 18 -3.32 -2.28 8.71
C VAL A 18 -3.28 -0.78 8.45
N ALA A 19 -3.08 0.03 9.48
CA ALA A 19 -3.00 1.48 9.33
C ALA A 19 -1.85 1.92 8.41
N GLN A 20 -0.69 1.26 8.52
CA GLN A 20 0.44 1.52 7.65
C GLN A 20 0.14 1.14 6.19
N ALA A 21 -0.36 -0.07 5.95
CA ALA A 21 -0.68 -0.56 4.61
C ALA A 21 -1.74 0.33 3.92
N ARG A 22 -2.74 0.81 4.67
CA ARG A 22 -3.73 1.78 4.16
C ARG A 22 -3.08 3.08 3.67
N ARG A 23 -2.15 3.64 4.44
CA ARG A 23 -1.42 4.85 4.03
C ARG A 23 -0.65 4.63 2.74
N VAL A 24 0.03 3.49 2.61
CA VAL A 24 0.79 3.14 1.39
C VAL A 24 -0.13 3.01 0.17
N VAL A 25 -1.29 2.35 0.31
CA VAL A 25 -2.27 2.24 -0.78
C VAL A 25 -2.74 3.62 -1.25
N VAL A 26 -3.14 4.50 -0.32
CA VAL A 26 -3.58 5.87 -0.65
C VAL A 26 -2.48 6.67 -1.33
N GLN A 27 -1.24 6.59 -0.84
CA GLN A 27 -0.10 7.26 -1.45
C GLN A 27 0.17 6.74 -2.87
N GLY A 28 0.08 5.42 -3.09
CA GLY A 28 0.24 4.81 -4.41
C GLY A 28 -0.83 5.28 -5.40
N GLU A 29 -2.08 5.36 -4.97
CA GLU A 29 -3.19 5.86 -5.80
C GLU A 29 -2.98 7.34 -6.19
N GLN A 30 -2.63 8.18 -5.22
CA GLN A 30 -2.32 9.60 -5.46
C GLN A 30 -1.12 9.77 -6.40
N GLY A 31 -0.06 8.97 -6.21
CA GLY A 31 1.12 8.98 -7.08
C GLY A 31 0.79 8.61 -8.52
N LEU A 32 -0.04 7.58 -8.73
CA LEU A 32 -0.53 7.19 -10.05
C LEU A 32 -1.38 8.28 -10.71
N GLN A 33 -2.26 8.93 -9.94
CA GLN A 33 -3.06 10.04 -10.44
C GLN A 33 -2.17 11.21 -10.90
N LEU A 34 -1.19 11.60 -10.08
CA LEU A 34 -0.25 12.67 -10.42
C LEU A 34 0.60 12.31 -11.66
N LEU A 35 1.06 11.07 -11.76
CA LEU A 35 1.83 10.61 -12.91
C LEU A 35 1.01 10.72 -14.20
N ARG A 36 -0.27 10.31 -14.16
CA ARG A 36 -1.20 10.45 -15.30
C ARG A 36 -1.41 11.90 -15.71
N GLN A 37 -1.60 12.79 -14.74
CA GLN A 37 -1.78 14.23 -14.99
C GLN A 37 -0.52 14.90 -15.54
N SER A 38 0.66 14.42 -15.14
CA SER A 38 1.95 14.98 -15.56
C SER A 38 2.47 14.46 -16.90
N ARG A 39 1.74 13.59 -17.60
CA ARG A 39 2.20 12.91 -18.82
C ARG A 39 2.91 13.82 -19.83
N ALA A 40 2.31 14.96 -20.17
CA ALA A 40 2.88 15.88 -21.15
C ALA A 40 4.21 16.49 -20.66
N ALA A 41 4.24 16.95 -19.40
CA ALA A 41 5.43 17.53 -18.78
C ALA A 41 6.55 16.50 -18.61
N PHE A 42 6.22 15.27 -18.21
CA PHE A 42 7.17 14.16 -18.08
C PHE A 42 7.80 13.80 -19.43
N ILE A 43 6.99 13.63 -20.47
CA ILE A 43 7.51 13.34 -21.82
C ILE A 43 8.36 14.50 -22.33
N HIS A 44 7.96 15.74 -22.06
CA HIS A 44 8.74 16.92 -22.42
C HIS A 44 10.11 16.95 -21.72
N SER A 45 10.17 16.70 -20.41
CA SER A 45 11.43 16.68 -19.66
C SER A 45 12.37 15.58 -20.15
N LEU A 46 11.85 14.38 -20.45
CA LEU A 46 12.63 13.30 -21.07
C LEU A 46 13.20 13.68 -22.44
N ARG A 47 12.43 14.41 -23.26
CA ARG A 47 12.91 14.89 -24.55
C ARG A 47 14.01 15.94 -24.41
N ALA A 48 13.96 16.76 -23.37
CA ALA A 48 15.02 17.74 -23.08
C ALA A 48 16.38 17.07 -22.79
N THR A 49 16.40 15.77 -22.47
CA THR A 49 17.64 14.99 -22.31
C THR A 49 18.13 14.35 -23.61
N GLY A 50 17.55 14.70 -24.76
CA GLY A 50 17.94 14.16 -26.07
C GLY A 50 17.18 12.91 -26.52
N LEU A 51 16.16 12.45 -25.78
CA LEU A 51 15.31 11.35 -26.21
C LEU A 51 14.35 11.79 -27.32
N THR A 52 14.12 10.91 -28.29
CA THR A 52 13.00 11.08 -29.23
C THR A 52 11.67 10.97 -28.49
N TYR A 53 10.59 11.51 -29.08
CA TYR A 53 9.26 11.38 -28.50
C TYR A 53 8.85 9.91 -28.27
N ALA A 54 9.18 9.01 -29.20
CA ALA A 54 8.86 7.58 -29.06
C ALA A 54 9.58 6.95 -27.86
N GLN A 55 10.87 7.22 -27.68
CA GLN A 55 11.64 6.74 -26.53
C GLN A 55 11.14 7.33 -25.21
N ALA A 56 10.84 8.64 -25.19
CA ALA A 56 10.30 9.31 -24.02
C ALA A 56 8.92 8.75 -23.63
N ARG A 57 8.06 8.46 -24.61
CA ARG A 57 6.76 7.83 -24.40
C ARG A 57 6.92 6.44 -23.77
N ILE A 58 7.79 5.60 -24.32
CA ILE A 58 8.06 4.25 -23.76
C ILE A 58 8.51 4.34 -22.30
N LYS A 59 9.41 5.28 -21.97
CA LYS A 59 9.87 5.45 -20.58
C LYS A 59 8.76 5.90 -19.64
N TYR A 60 7.90 6.83 -20.09
CA TYR A 60 6.72 7.23 -19.33
C TYR A 60 5.77 6.04 -19.12
N ASP A 61 5.46 5.28 -20.18
CA ASP A 61 4.56 4.13 -20.10
C ASP A 61 5.11 3.05 -19.16
N ASN A 62 6.42 2.77 -19.22
CA ASN A 62 7.11 1.86 -18.28
C ASN A 62 7.02 2.35 -16.83
N CYS A 63 7.15 3.66 -16.59
CA CYS A 63 7.01 4.23 -15.27
C CYS A 63 5.59 4.07 -14.71
N VAL A 64 4.57 4.31 -15.55
CA VAL A 64 3.17 4.09 -15.17
C VAL A 64 2.91 2.63 -14.84
N GLU A 65 3.41 1.71 -15.65
CA GLU A 65 3.24 0.28 -15.44
C GLU A 65 3.88 -0.18 -14.13
N GLU A 66 5.11 0.25 -13.85
CA GLU A 66 5.79 -0.12 -12.61
C GLU A 66 5.09 0.47 -11.38
N GLN A 67 4.63 1.72 -11.45
CA GLN A 67 3.84 2.31 -10.35
C GLN A 67 2.50 1.57 -10.15
N ARG A 68 1.87 1.08 -11.22
CA ARG A 68 0.66 0.27 -11.11
C ARG A 68 0.94 -1.05 -10.40
N ARG A 69 2.01 -1.75 -10.80
CA ARG A 69 2.45 -3.00 -10.17
C ARG A 69 2.74 -2.83 -8.68
N LEU A 70 3.42 -1.74 -8.29
CA LEU A 70 3.71 -1.42 -6.89
C LEU A 70 2.44 -1.13 -6.10
N HIS A 71 1.50 -0.39 -6.68
CA HIS A 71 0.20 -0.12 -6.04
C HIS A 71 -0.63 -1.39 -5.87
N GLU A 72 -0.68 -2.27 -6.88
CA GLU A 72 -1.35 -3.58 -6.79
C GLU A 72 -0.74 -4.43 -5.66
N ALA A 73 0.59 -4.46 -5.53
CA ALA A 73 1.26 -5.14 -4.43
C ALA A 73 0.89 -4.55 -3.06
N ALA A 74 0.79 -3.22 -2.93
CA ALA A 74 0.37 -2.56 -1.70
C ALA A 74 -1.10 -2.89 -1.34
N VAL A 75 -1.98 -2.99 -2.33
CA VAL A 75 -3.37 -3.43 -2.14
C VAL A 75 -3.42 -4.86 -1.61
N HIS A 76 -2.61 -5.76 -2.17
CA HIS A 76 -2.53 -7.14 -1.67
C HIS A 76 -2.00 -7.24 -0.24
N ASP A 77 -1.02 -6.41 0.11
CA ASP A 77 -0.49 -6.34 1.48
C ASP A 77 -1.55 -5.82 2.47
N LEU A 78 -2.31 -4.78 2.10
CA LEU A 78 -3.43 -4.29 2.90
C LEU A 78 -4.46 -5.40 3.14
N GLN A 79 -4.89 -6.10 2.09
CA GLN A 79 -5.83 -7.22 2.21
C GLN A 79 -5.30 -8.32 3.13
N TYR A 80 -4.00 -8.61 3.07
CA TYR A 80 -3.36 -9.56 3.96
C TYR A 80 -3.37 -9.08 5.42
N ALA A 81 -2.98 -7.82 5.67
CA ALA A 81 -2.98 -7.21 6.99
C ALA A 81 -4.38 -7.21 7.61
N GLU A 82 -5.41 -6.88 6.84
CA GLU A 82 -6.81 -6.89 7.29
C GLU A 82 -7.27 -8.29 7.67
N ARG A 83 -6.99 -9.30 6.84
CA ARG A 83 -7.29 -10.71 7.17
C ARG A 83 -6.56 -11.18 8.43
N ARG A 84 -5.32 -10.74 8.65
CA ARG A 84 -4.56 -11.08 9.86
C ARG A 84 -5.17 -10.41 11.10
N TYR A 85 -5.50 -9.14 11.03
CA TYR A 85 -6.15 -8.42 12.12
C TYR A 85 -7.50 -9.03 12.48
N GLN A 86 -8.35 -9.32 11.48
CA GLN A 86 -9.64 -9.97 11.68
C GLN A 86 -9.50 -11.31 12.42
N ARG A 87 -8.59 -12.19 11.98
CA ARG A 87 -8.33 -13.47 12.67
C ARG A 87 -7.94 -13.28 14.13
N LEU A 88 -7.03 -12.36 14.44
CA LEU A 88 -6.59 -12.10 15.81
C LEU A 88 -7.73 -11.52 16.67
N SER A 89 -8.54 -10.62 16.10
CA SER A 89 -9.71 -10.06 16.80
C SER A 89 -10.79 -11.11 17.09
N SER A 90 -11.01 -12.08 16.19
CA SER A 90 -11.96 -13.18 16.41
C SER A 90 -11.45 -14.27 17.35
N SER A 91 -10.14 -14.39 17.53
CA SER A 91 -9.50 -15.38 18.41
C SER A 91 -9.29 -14.86 19.83
N THR A 92 -9.66 -13.61 20.13
CA THR A 92 -9.63 -13.10 21.50
C THR A 92 -10.92 -13.54 22.19
N PRO A 93 -10.91 -14.56 23.08
CA PRO A 93 -12.12 -14.93 23.80
C PRO A 93 -12.55 -13.73 24.65
N VAL A 94 -13.80 -13.30 24.47
CA VAL A 94 -14.48 -12.50 25.48
C VAL A 94 -14.42 -13.33 26.75
N SER A 95 -13.58 -12.91 27.70
CA SER A 95 -13.60 -13.44 29.05
C SER A 95 -14.94 -13.02 29.66
N SER A 96 -15.97 -13.83 29.44
CA SER A 96 -17.20 -13.80 30.24
C SER A 96 -16.87 -14.35 31.62
N ALA A 97 -16.16 -13.55 32.40
CA ALA A 97 -16.06 -13.65 33.84
C ALA A 97 -16.80 -12.43 34.37
N ASP A 98 -18.11 -12.54 34.51
CA ASP A 98 -18.73 -12.46 35.84
C ASP A 98 -20.20 -12.91 35.76
N ALA A 99 -20.62 -13.48 36.89
CA ALA A 99 -21.84 -14.23 37.17
C ALA A 99 -23.15 -13.45 37.01
#